data_AF-A0A3D3HG56-F1
#
_entry.id   AF-A0A3D3HG56-F1
#
_cell.length_a   1.000
_cell.length_b   1.000
_cell.length_c   1.000
_cell.angle_alpha   90.00
_cell.angle_beta   90.00
_cell.angle_gamma   90.00
#
_symmetry.space_group_name_H-M   'P 1'
#
loop_
_entity.id
_entity.type
_entity.pdbx_description
1 polymer ?
#
loop_
_entity_poly.entity_id
_entity_poly.type
_entity_poly.pdbx_seq_one_letter_code
_entity_poly.pdbx_strand_id
1 'polypeptide(L)'
;VNESNAVTKMIRQYSRGTWRIIPGDGTCVGNYVLVDDVAKGHILAAMHGTPGERYLLGGENLTFDQFFETLARLTGRRRRMIRLPVSYMITGARIMEWQTSFTGIPPLITAPWVKKYLNHWNVSCAKASDNLGYQPVSFAEGAKLTLEWLAATGQLR
;
A
#
# COMPACT_ATOMS: atom_id res chain seq x y z
N VAL A 1 8.41 2.36 11.89
CA VAL A 1 8.08 1.94 10.49
C VAL A 1 9.29 2.14 9.59
N ASN A 2 9.83 1.07 9.01
CA ASN A 2 10.96 1.13 8.05
C ASN A 2 10.50 1.70 6.68
N GLU A 3 11.44 2.08 5.82
CA GLU A 3 11.21 2.61 4.45
C GLU A 3 10.37 1.68 3.58
N SER A 4 10.51 0.37 3.75
CA SER A 4 9.82 -0.66 2.95
C SER A 4 8.33 -0.83 3.27
N ASN A 5 7.76 -0.11 4.23
CA ASN A 5 6.35 -0.25 4.62
C ASN A 5 5.52 1.03 4.32
N ALA A 6 5.48 1.39 3.04
CA ALA A 6 4.78 2.58 2.54
C ALA A 6 3.28 2.59 2.90
N VAL A 7 2.61 1.44 2.80
CA VAL A 7 1.16 1.33 3.12
C VAL A 7 0.91 1.60 4.61
N THR A 8 1.67 1.00 5.52
CA THR A 8 1.54 1.30 6.96
C THR A 8 1.87 2.76 7.27
N LYS A 9 2.85 3.35 6.58
CA LYS A 9 3.14 4.79 6.70
C LYS A 9 1.92 5.63 6.27
N MET A 10 1.23 5.27 5.19
CA MET A 10 0.01 5.95 4.74
C MET A 10 -1.13 5.81 5.76
N ILE A 11 -1.39 4.60 6.25
CA ILE A 11 -2.42 4.33 7.28
C ILE A 11 -2.15 5.18 8.53
N ARG A 12 -0.90 5.14 9.04
CA ARG A 12 -0.48 5.91 10.22
C ARG A 12 -0.66 7.42 10.01
N GLN A 13 -0.18 7.95 8.90
CA GLN A 13 -0.22 9.40 8.63
C GLN A 13 -1.65 9.87 8.34
N TYR A 14 -2.49 9.06 7.69
CA TYR A 14 -3.91 9.35 7.52
C TYR A 14 -4.62 9.41 8.88
N SER A 15 -4.37 8.42 9.73
CA SER A 15 -4.94 8.35 11.09
C SER A 15 -4.54 9.56 11.94
N ARG A 16 -3.25 9.96 11.91
CA ARG A 16 -2.74 11.18 12.56
C ARG A 16 -3.22 12.47 11.91
N GLY A 17 -3.66 12.39 10.65
CA GLY A 17 -4.12 13.53 9.88
C GLY A 17 -3.00 14.36 9.24
N THR A 18 -1.79 13.82 9.12
CA THR A 18 -0.70 14.45 8.37
C THR A 18 -0.72 14.07 6.89
N TRP A 19 -1.40 12.98 6.52
CA TRP A 19 -1.60 12.61 5.11
C TRP A 19 -2.84 13.29 4.53
N ARG A 20 -2.67 13.95 3.38
CA ARG A 20 -3.71 14.75 2.72
C ARG A 20 -3.73 14.60 1.19
N ILE A 21 -2.90 13.70 0.63
CA ILE A 21 -2.69 13.60 -0.81
C ILE A 21 -3.25 12.29 -1.35
N ILE A 22 -4.00 12.36 -2.45
CA ILE A 22 -4.35 11.21 -3.29
C ILE A 22 -3.51 11.31 -4.56
N PRO A 23 -2.65 10.32 -4.87
CA PRO A 23 -1.86 10.33 -6.09
C PRO A 23 -2.75 10.27 -7.34
N GLY A 24 -2.47 11.14 -8.33
CA GLY A 24 -3.19 11.16 -9.60
C GLY A 24 -4.66 11.58 -9.43
N ASP A 25 -5.54 10.87 -10.12
CA ASP A 25 -6.99 11.05 -10.07
C ASP A 25 -7.67 10.17 -8.99
N GLY A 26 -6.90 9.33 -8.29
CA GLY A 26 -7.39 8.39 -7.30
C GLY A 26 -7.86 7.03 -7.84
N THR A 27 -7.85 6.83 -9.16
CA THR A 27 -8.38 5.61 -9.83
C THR A 27 -7.32 4.52 -10.02
N CYS A 28 -6.03 4.85 -9.83
CA CYS A 28 -4.97 3.85 -9.82
C CYS A 28 -5.27 2.77 -8.77
N VAL A 29 -5.15 1.51 -9.18
CA VAL A 29 -5.48 0.35 -8.36
C VAL A 29 -4.21 -0.29 -7.84
N GLY A 30 -4.16 -0.49 -6.52
CA GLY A 30 -3.15 -1.29 -5.85
C GLY A 30 -3.75 -2.61 -5.35
N ASN A 31 -2.88 -3.59 -5.09
CA ASN A 31 -3.24 -4.79 -4.36
C ASN A 31 -2.72 -4.72 -2.92
N TYR A 32 -3.61 -4.88 -1.94
CA TYR A 32 -3.29 -4.73 -0.52
C TYR A 32 -3.53 -6.03 0.22
N VAL A 33 -2.49 -6.55 0.86
CA VAL A 33 -2.49 -7.81 1.60
C VAL A 33 -1.88 -7.61 2.98
N LEU A 34 -2.43 -8.30 3.98
CA LEU A 34 -1.84 -8.36 5.32
C LEU A 34 -0.61 -9.27 5.29
N VAL A 35 0.47 -8.87 5.95
CA VAL A 35 1.73 -9.65 5.97
C VAL A 35 1.54 -11.07 6.52
N ASP A 36 0.65 -11.24 7.49
CA ASP A 36 0.34 -12.53 8.10
C ASP A 36 -0.29 -13.50 7.08
N ASP A 37 -1.09 -12.98 6.14
CA ASP A 37 -1.66 -13.81 5.08
C ASP A 37 -0.60 -14.20 4.06
N VAL A 38 0.33 -13.31 3.71
CA VAL A 38 1.47 -13.66 2.86
C VAL A 38 2.30 -14.78 3.51
N ALA A 39 2.55 -14.69 4.83
CA ALA A 39 3.27 -15.73 5.57
C ALA A 39 2.51 -17.07 5.55
N LYS A 40 1.20 -17.06 5.79
CA LYS A 40 0.36 -18.27 5.64
C LYS A 40 0.39 -18.81 4.22
N GLY A 41 0.34 -17.94 3.21
CA GLY A 41 0.41 -18.32 1.80
C GLY A 41 1.72 -19.04 1.45
N HIS A 42 2.84 -18.63 2.03
CA HIS A 42 4.11 -19.36 1.90
C HIS A 42 4.06 -20.75 2.52
N ILE A 43 3.44 -20.91 3.70
CA ILE A 43 3.27 -22.20 4.34
C ILE A 43 2.37 -23.10 3.48
N LEU A 44 1.25 -22.57 2.96
CA LEU A 44 0.34 -23.30 2.08
C LEU A 44 1.04 -23.72 0.78
N ALA A 45 1.86 -22.85 0.19
CA ALA A 45 2.66 -23.20 -0.99
C ALA A 45 3.67 -24.32 -0.70
N ALA A 46 4.25 -24.37 0.49
CA ALA A 46 5.15 -25.45 0.89
C ALA A 46 4.42 -26.79 1.09
N MET A 47 3.18 -26.77 1.59
CA MET A 47 2.40 -27.98 1.87
C MET A 47 1.62 -28.51 0.66
N HIS A 48 1.14 -27.63 -0.20
CA HIS A 48 0.16 -27.95 -1.26
C HIS A 48 0.59 -27.46 -2.64
N GLY A 49 1.71 -26.75 -2.75
CA GLY A 49 2.18 -26.21 -4.01
C GLY A 49 2.66 -27.27 -4.98
N THR A 50 2.44 -27.01 -6.27
CA THR A 50 2.91 -27.86 -7.36
C THR A 50 4.32 -27.41 -7.79
N PRO A 51 5.31 -28.30 -7.89
CA PRO A 51 6.64 -27.95 -8.40
C PRO A 51 6.57 -27.29 -9.79
N GLY A 52 7.35 -26.22 -9.97
CA GLY A 52 7.36 -25.44 -11.22
C GLY A 52 6.26 -24.39 -11.32
N GLU A 53 5.24 -24.42 -10.45
CA GLU A 53 4.17 -23.44 -10.46
C GLU A 53 4.51 -22.15 -9.69
N ARG A 54 3.86 -21.06 -10.11
CA ARG A 54 3.93 -19.74 -9.46
C ARG A 54 2.56 -19.33 -8.96
N TYR A 55 2.51 -18.80 -7.75
CA TYR A 55 1.29 -18.34 -7.08
C TYR A 55 1.46 -16.88 -6.66
N LEU A 56 0.45 -16.06 -6.94
CA LEU A 56 0.42 -14.67 -6.51
C LEU A 56 -0.30 -14.60 -5.16
N LEU A 57 0.44 -14.22 -4.12
CA LEU A 57 -0.06 -14.01 -2.75
C LEU A 57 -0.44 -12.54 -2.56
N GLY A 58 -1.51 -12.13 -3.23
CA GLY A 58 -2.10 -10.81 -3.06
C GLY A 58 -3.26 -10.81 -2.07
N GLY A 59 -3.93 -9.67 -1.95
CA GLY A 59 -5.14 -9.49 -1.18
C GLY A 59 -6.18 -8.76 -2.02
N GLU A 60 -6.74 -7.68 -1.48
CA GLU A 60 -7.81 -6.93 -2.13
C GLU A 60 -7.27 -5.90 -3.14
N ASN A 61 -7.85 -5.87 -4.33
CA ASN A 61 -7.56 -4.84 -5.34
C ASN A 61 -8.42 -3.60 -5.06
N LEU A 62 -7.80 -2.47 -4.73
CA LEU A 62 -8.50 -1.23 -4.41
C LEU A 62 -7.90 -0.03 -5.12
N THR A 63 -8.75 0.91 -5.51
CA THR A 63 -8.30 2.25 -5.90
C THR A 63 -7.83 3.04 -4.67
N PHE A 64 -7.05 4.10 -4.87
CA PHE A 64 -6.73 5.02 -3.77
C PHE A 64 -7.99 5.63 -3.13
N ASP A 65 -9.01 5.93 -3.93
CA ASP A 65 -10.29 6.44 -3.40
C ASP A 65 -10.94 5.42 -2.45
N GLN A 66 -11.01 4.14 -2.85
CA GLN A 66 -11.55 3.06 -2.00
C GLN A 66 -10.70 2.81 -0.75
N PHE A 67 -9.37 2.88 -0.89
CA PHE A 67 -8.42 2.75 0.22
C PHE A 67 -8.68 3.82 1.29
N PHE A 68 -8.71 5.10 0.91
CA PHE A 68 -8.90 6.18 1.86
C PHE A 68 -10.33 6.27 2.40
N GLU A 69 -11.35 5.88 1.62
CA GLU A 69 -12.72 5.75 2.11
C GLU A 69 -12.83 4.67 3.19
N THR A 70 -12.12 3.54 3.02
CA THR A 70 -12.06 2.49 4.04
C THR A 70 -11.38 2.97 5.31
N LEU A 71 -10.27 3.72 5.20
CA LEU A 71 -9.65 4.34 6.38
C LEU A 71 -10.54 5.40 7.04
N ALA A 72 -11.32 6.17 6.28
CA ALA A 72 -12.26 7.14 6.83
C ALA A 72 -13.30 6.45 7.71
N ARG A 73 -13.85 5.32 7.24
CA ARG A 73 -14.80 4.48 7.99
C ARG A 73 -14.17 3.89 9.25
N LEU A 74 -13.00 3.26 9.13
CA LEU A 74 -12.32 2.61 10.26
C LEU A 74 -11.87 3.59 11.35
N THR A 75 -11.41 4.78 10.96
CA THR A 75 -10.93 5.79 11.93
C THR A 75 -12.04 6.70 12.45
N GLY A 76 -13.24 6.63 11.88
CA GLY A 76 -14.33 7.57 12.15
C GLY A 76 -14.01 9.03 11.76
N ARG A 77 -12.98 9.26 10.94
CA ARG A 77 -12.45 10.59 10.62
C ARG A 77 -12.25 10.74 9.12
N ARG A 78 -13.22 11.34 8.43
CA ARG A 78 -13.07 11.74 7.03
C ARG A 78 -12.08 12.89 6.92
N ARG A 79 -10.94 12.67 6.26
CA ARG A 79 -9.93 13.70 6.00
C ARG A 79 -10.23 14.43 4.68
N ARG A 80 -9.93 15.73 4.62
CA ARG A 80 -9.98 16.49 3.37
C ARG A 80 -8.76 16.09 2.52
N MET A 81 -8.99 15.29 1.50
CA MET A 81 -7.94 14.80 0.61
C MET A 81 -7.85 15.67 -0.64
N ILE A 82 -6.62 15.91 -1.11
CA ILE A 82 -6.30 16.68 -2.32
C ILE A 82 -5.73 15.70 -3.33
N ARG A 83 -6.35 15.63 -4.51
CA ARG A 83 -5.80 14.87 -5.64
C ARG A 83 -4.61 15.64 -6.20
N LEU A 84 -3.46 14.99 -6.28
CA LEU A 84 -2.23 15.58 -6.80
C LEU A 84 -1.94 14.99 -8.18
N PRO A 85 -2.11 15.78 -9.26
CA PRO A 85 -1.85 15.31 -10.61
C PRO A 85 -0.44 14.72 -10.78
N VAL A 86 -0.36 13.70 -11.64
CA VAL A 86 0.87 12.95 -11.93
C VAL A 86 2.00 13.86 -12.40
N SER A 87 1.70 14.84 -13.24
CA SER A 87 2.68 15.82 -13.74
C SER A 87 3.37 16.56 -12.60
N TYR A 88 2.62 17.05 -11.60
CA TYR A 88 3.18 17.73 -10.44
C TYR A 88 4.04 16.80 -9.58
N MET A 89 3.63 15.54 -9.40
CA MET A 89 4.43 14.55 -8.67
C MET A 89 5.77 14.26 -9.39
N ILE A 90 5.74 14.12 -10.72
CA ILE A 90 6.96 13.90 -11.52
C ILE A 90 7.87 15.12 -11.45
N THR A 91 7.32 16.33 -11.59
CA THR A 91 8.10 17.58 -11.50
C THR A 91 8.74 17.72 -10.12
N GLY A 92 7.98 17.49 -9.04
CA GLY A 92 8.51 17.50 -7.68
C GLY A 92 9.63 16.48 -7.47
N ALA A 93 9.47 15.27 -7.99
CA ALA A 93 10.50 14.23 -7.92
C ALA A 93 11.79 14.64 -8.65
N ARG A 94 11.67 15.23 -9.84
CA ARG A 94 12.82 15.75 -10.60
C ARG A 94 13.54 16.89 -9.89
N ILE A 95 12.81 17.78 -9.22
CA ILE A 95 13.39 18.87 -8.42
C ILE A 95 14.19 18.28 -7.26
N MET A 96 13.67 17.28 -6.56
CA MET A 96 14.39 16.62 -5.47
C MET A 96 15.64 15.86 -5.97
N GLU A 97 15.54 15.17 -7.10
CA GLU A 97 16.70 14.52 -7.75
C GLU A 97 17.79 15.55 -8.10
N TRP A 98 17.39 16.70 -8.65
CA TRP A 98 18.30 17.81 -8.93
C TRP A 98 18.94 18.38 -7.66
N GLN A 99 18.15 18.60 -6.60
CA GLN A 99 18.67 19.06 -5.30
C GLN A 99 19.63 18.05 -4.66
N THR A 100 19.39 16.75 -4.86
CA THR A 100 20.27 15.67 -4.39
C THR A 100 21.68 15.83 -4.96
N SER A 101 21.81 16.24 -6.23
CA SER A 101 23.10 16.46 -6.88
C SER A 101 23.97 17.53 -6.21
N PHE A 102 23.37 18.48 -5.46
CA PHE A 102 24.09 19.53 -4.75
C PHE A 102 24.16 19.32 -3.23
N THR A 103 23.21 18.60 -2.65
CA THR A 103 23.09 18.44 -1.19
C THR A 103 23.52 17.07 -0.68
N GLY A 104 23.61 16.06 -1.56
CA GLY A 104 23.85 14.67 -1.17
C GLY A 104 22.69 14.00 -0.40
N ILE A 105 21.60 14.72 -0.15
CA ILE A 105 20.43 14.20 0.57
C ILE A 105 19.56 13.41 -0.41
N PRO A 106 19.29 12.11 -0.17
CA PRO A 106 18.52 11.29 -1.10
C PRO A 106 17.08 11.79 -1.25
N PRO A 107 16.50 11.71 -2.46
CA PRO A 107 15.15 12.20 -2.72
C PRO A 107 14.12 11.29 -2.04
N LEU A 108 13.08 11.89 -1.45
CA LEU A 108 11.99 11.14 -0.81
C LEU A 108 11.19 10.28 -1.80
N ILE A 109 11.08 10.73 -3.06
CA ILE A 109 10.51 9.97 -4.15
C ILE A 109 11.22 10.34 -5.47
N THR A 110 11.47 9.34 -6.30
CA THR A 110 12.09 9.52 -7.63
C THR A 110 11.04 9.50 -8.73
N ALA A 111 11.32 10.14 -9.87
CA ALA A 111 10.37 10.19 -10.99
C ALA A 111 10.00 8.78 -11.52
N PRO A 112 10.93 7.80 -11.60
CA PRO A 112 10.59 6.42 -11.92
C PRO A 112 9.64 5.77 -10.90
N TRP A 113 9.81 6.07 -9.61
CA TRP A 113 8.94 5.53 -8.57
C TRP A 113 7.52 6.09 -8.69
N VAL A 114 7.37 7.41 -8.95
CA VAL A 114 6.06 8.01 -9.21
C VAL A 114 5.33 7.27 -10.32
N LYS A 115 6.00 7.03 -11.46
CA LYS A 115 5.40 6.29 -12.58
C LYS A 115 5.02 4.86 -12.18
N LYS A 116 5.89 4.16 -11.44
CA LYS A 116 5.63 2.80 -10.96
C LYS A 116 4.36 2.75 -10.08
N TYR A 117 4.20 3.69 -9.16
CA TYR A 117 3.02 3.74 -8.27
C TYR A 117 1.71 4.13 -8.96
N LEU A 118 1.76 4.56 -10.22
CA LEU A 118 0.59 4.92 -11.02
C LEU A 118 0.13 3.82 -11.97
N ASN A 119 0.83 2.68 -12.01
CA ASN A 119 0.36 1.52 -12.75
C ASN A 119 -0.76 0.81 -11.98
N HIS A 120 -1.71 0.21 -12.70
CA HIS A 120 -2.70 -0.67 -12.11
C HIS A 120 -2.05 -2.01 -11.74
N TRP A 121 -1.80 -2.22 -10.45
CA TRP A 121 -1.15 -3.42 -9.90
C TRP A 121 -2.16 -4.51 -9.51
N ASN A 122 -3.21 -4.64 -10.30
CA ASN A 122 -4.27 -5.62 -10.05
C ASN A 122 -3.67 -7.01 -10.18
N VAL A 123 -3.87 -7.84 -9.16
CA VAL A 123 -3.48 -9.25 -9.24
C VAL A 123 -4.67 -10.14 -8.96
N SER A 124 -4.68 -11.31 -9.60
CA SER A 124 -5.63 -12.37 -9.30
C SER A 124 -4.93 -13.41 -8.43
N CYS A 125 -5.53 -13.69 -7.27
CA CYS A 125 -5.10 -14.75 -6.37
C CYS A 125 -5.90 -16.05 -6.58
N ALA A 126 -6.69 -16.15 -7.67
CA ALA A 126 -7.58 -17.29 -7.92
C ALA A 126 -6.83 -18.62 -7.88
N LYS A 127 -5.71 -18.72 -8.60
CA LYS A 127 -4.87 -19.93 -8.61
C LYS A 127 -4.31 -20.31 -7.22
N ALA A 128 -3.93 -19.32 -6.41
CA ALA A 128 -3.48 -19.58 -5.05
C ALA A 128 -4.64 -20.06 -4.16
N SER A 129 -5.84 -19.50 -4.37
CA SER A 129 -7.06 -19.91 -3.67
C SER A 129 -7.44 -21.34 -4.02
N ASP A 130 -7.49 -21.65 -5.32
CA ASP A 130 -7.94 -22.93 -5.85
C ASP A 130 -6.96 -24.07 -5.52
N ASN A 131 -5.65 -23.83 -5.68
CA ASN A 131 -4.66 -24.90 -5.53
C ASN A 131 -4.11 -25.02 -4.10
N LEU A 132 -4.04 -23.90 -3.37
CA LEU A 132 -3.39 -23.86 -2.05
C LEU A 132 -4.39 -23.66 -0.90
N GLY A 133 -5.66 -23.33 -1.18
CA GLY A 133 -6.62 -22.91 -0.16
C GLY A 133 -6.34 -21.51 0.41
N TYR A 134 -5.59 -20.68 -0.31
CA TYR A 134 -5.22 -19.33 0.14
C TYR A 134 -6.44 -18.39 0.21
N GLN A 135 -6.74 -17.87 1.41
CA GLN A 135 -7.86 -16.97 1.67
C GLN A 135 -7.38 -15.77 2.49
N PRO A 136 -6.90 -14.68 1.84
CA PRO A 136 -6.47 -13.48 2.55
C PRO A 136 -7.67 -12.74 3.14
N VAL A 137 -7.45 -12.03 4.24
CA VAL A 137 -8.47 -11.14 4.81
C VAL A 137 -8.71 -9.93 3.90
N SER A 138 -9.87 -9.28 4.06
CA SER A 138 -10.15 -8.03 3.37
C SER A 138 -9.18 -6.93 3.80
N PHE A 139 -9.00 -5.92 2.95
CA PHE A 139 -8.19 -4.74 3.31
C PHE A 139 -8.74 -4.05 4.55
N ALA A 140 -10.06 -4.00 4.73
CA ALA A 140 -10.66 -3.40 5.92
C ALA A 140 -10.22 -4.08 7.21
N GLU A 141 -10.20 -5.41 7.25
CA GLU A 141 -9.74 -6.17 8.41
C GLU A 141 -8.23 -6.02 8.60
N GLY A 142 -7.43 -6.15 7.54
CA GLY A 142 -5.99 -5.95 7.61
C GLY A 142 -5.60 -4.54 8.06
N ALA A 143 -6.32 -3.51 7.61
CA ALA A 143 -6.10 -2.13 8.03
C ALA A 143 -6.51 -1.89 9.48
N LYS A 144 -7.57 -2.53 9.97
CA LYS A 144 -7.98 -2.51 11.38
C LYS A 144 -6.89 -3.12 12.27
N LEU A 145 -6.42 -4.32 11.96
CA LEU A 145 -5.32 -4.97 12.69
C LEU A 145 -4.05 -4.11 12.67
N THR A 146 -3.75 -3.48 11.54
CA THR A 146 -2.62 -2.55 11.42
C THR A 146 -2.79 -1.32 12.33
N LEU A 147 -3.98 -0.73 12.40
CA LEU A 147 -4.28 0.40 13.29
C LEU A 147 -4.15 0.01 14.76
N GLU A 148 -4.65 -1.16 15.14
CA GLU A 148 -4.53 -1.71 16.50
C GLU A 148 -3.05 -1.92 16.87
N TRP A 149 -2.25 -2.50 15.97
CA TRP A 149 -0.81 -2.66 16.16
C TRP A 149 -0.07 -1.31 16.30
N LEU A 150 -0.42 -0.32 15.47
CA LEU A 150 0.14 1.02 15.58
C LEU A 150 -0.23 1.69 16.91
N ALA A 151 -1.43 1.46 17.42
CA ALA A 151 -1.87 1.95 18.73
C ALA A 151 -1.07 1.30 19.87
N ALA A 152 -0.99 -0.04 19.85
CA ALA A 152 -0.30 -0.84 20.87
C ALA A 152 1.20 -0.51 20.94
N THR A 153 1.82 -0.22 19.80
CA THR A 153 3.25 0.16 19.72
C THR A 153 3.51 1.65 19.93
N GLY A 154 2.48 2.45 20.27
CA GLY A 154 2.61 3.89 20.54
C GLY A 154 2.88 4.75 19.30
N GLN A 155 2.73 4.20 18.09
CA GLN A 155 3.02 4.89 16.82
C GLN A 155 1.87 5.78 16.32
N LEU A 156 0.70 5.75 16.99
CA LEU A 156 -0.43 6.65 16.73
C LEU A 156 -0.45 7.92 17.60
N ARG A 157 0.43 8.02 18.61
CA ARG A 157 0.55 9.20 19.47
C ARG A 157 1.25 10.35 18.74
#